data_AF-A0A6P1ZDG3-F1
#
_entry.id   AF-A0A6P1ZDG3-F1
#
_cell.length_a   1.000
_cell.length_b   1.000
_cell.length_c   1.000
_cell.angle_alpha   90.00
_cell.angle_beta   90.00
_cell.angle_gamma   90.00
#
_symmetry.space_group_name_H-M   'P 1'
#
loop_
_entity.id
_entity.type
_entity.pdbx_description
1 polymer ?
#
loop_
_entity_poly.entity_id
_entity_poly.type
_entity_poly.pdbx_seq_one_letter_code
_entity_poly.pdbx_strand_id
1 'polypeptide(L)'
;MKNLFLLLLLVQFFLLAACTVDDVEVVKNGMLNGYESTTVGKAFNASFDNPMWESFETDKGQRVVEFTGLVSNELHQAHMNSIMNGYDAASANGMEFQYVQLTSLYMSGEEFDKLVEHWDEQGADNPMRAAIYEVFDKYNTLWKVGTPVTVQWTIDANGEGFATSYWESEAWIDANGNVLSLDNILAYIYG
;
A
#
# COMPACT_ATOMS: atom_id res chain seq x y z
N MET A 1 10.49 -60.82 -13.91
CA MET A 1 11.48 -59.73 -13.64
C MET A 1 11.17 -58.43 -14.38
N LYS A 2 10.77 -58.44 -15.66
CA LYS A 2 10.39 -57.22 -16.41
C LYS A 2 9.24 -56.41 -15.78
N ASN A 3 8.23 -57.08 -15.22
CA ASN A 3 7.06 -56.40 -14.61
C ASN A 3 7.38 -55.78 -13.23
N LEU A 4 8.42 -56.27 -12.54
CA LEU A 4 8.87 -55.71 -11.26
C LEU A 4 9.73 -54.44 -11.47
N PHE A 5 10.52 -54.42 -12.55
CA PHE A 5 11.30 -53.25 -12.94
C PHE A 5 10.42 -52.09 -13.44
N LEU A 6 9.31 -52.40 -14.14
CA LEU A 6 8.33 -51.43 -14.59
C LEU A 6 7.56 -50.76 -13.42
N LEU A 7 7.26 -51.54 -12.37
CA LEU A 7 6.63 -51.05 -11.13
C LEU A 7 7.57 -50.15 -10.32
N LEU A 8 8.87 -50.46 -10.29
CA LEU A 8 9.91 -49.63 -9.65
C LEU A 8 10.13 -48.30 -10.39
N LEU A 9 10.06 -48.30 -11.73
CA LEU A 9 10.11 -47.08 -12.56
C LEU A 9 8.87 -46.19 -12.38
N LEU A 10 7.68 -46.77 -12.23
CA LEU A 10 6.44 -46.03 -11.97
C LEU A 10 6.40 -45.41 -10.55
N VAL A 11 6.95 -46.10 -9.56
CA VAL A 11 7.11 -45.56 -8.19
C VAL A 11 8.13 -44.42 -8.13
N GLN A 12 9.21 -44.50 -8.92
CA GLN A 12 10.18 -43.39 -9.06
C GLN A 12 9.58 -42.16 -9.78
N PHE A 13 8.65 -42.36 -10.71
CA PHE A 13 7.95 -41.26 -11.37
C PHE A 13 6.92 -40.58 -10.45
N PHE A 14 6.34 -41.31 -9.49
CA PHE A 14 5.39 -40.77 -8.50
C PHE A 14 6.05 -40.08 -7.29
N LEU A 15 7.34 -40.35 -7.01
CA LEU A 15 8.07 -39.73 -5.89
C LEU A 15 8.64 -38.33 -6.19
N LEU A 16 8.50 -37.83 -7.42
CA LEU A 16 8.96 -36.49 -7.83
C LEU A 16 7.83 -35.47 -7.98
N ALA A 17 6.61 -35.81 -7.59
CA ALA A 17 5.60 -34.80 -7.28
C ALA A 17 5.94 -34.16 -5.93
N ALA A 18 7.12 -33.54 -5.82
CA ALA A 18 7.34 -32.52 -4.81
C ALA A 18 6.24 -31.50 -5.05
N CYS A 19 5.30 -31.39 -4.11
CA CYS A 19 4.38 -30.27 -4.06
C CYS A 19 5.24 -29.01 -4.00
N THR A 20 5.47 -28.39 -5.14
CA THR A 20 6.04 -27.06 -5.22
C THR A 20 5.02 -26.16 -4.53
N VAL A 21 5.34 -25.75 -3.30
CA VAL A 21 4.55 -24.74 -2.60
C VAL A 21 4.55 -23.51 -3.49
N ASP A 22 3.36 -23.00 -3.81
CA ASP A 22 3.22 -21.79 -4.60
C ASP A 22 3.68 -20.60 -3.74
N ASP A 23 4.80 -20.00 -4.11
CA ASP A 23 5.41 -18.88 -3.37
C ASP A 23 4.42 -17.71 -3.22
N VAL A 24 3.57 -17.48 -4.24
CA VAL A 24 2.52 -16.45 -4.17
C VAL A 24 1.53 -16.75 -3.04
N GLU A 25 1.16 -18.03 -2.86
CA GLU A 25 0.26 -18.45 -1.80
C GLU A 25 0.93 -18.41 -0.42
N VAL A 26 2.25 -18.62 -0.32
CA VAL A 26 3.00 -18.42 0.94
C VAL A 26 2.86 -16.99 1.41
N VAL A 27 3.07 -16.02 0.51
CA VAL A 27 2.96 -14.59 0.85
C VAL A 27 1.52 -14.20 1.12
N LYS A 28 0.59 -14.52 0.22
CA LYS A 28 -0.83 -14.12 0.33
C LYS A 28 -1.50 -14.61 1.60
N ASN A 29 -1.20 -15.83 2.01
CA ASN A 29 -1.80 -16.45 3.21
C ASN A 29 -1.02 -16.14 4.48
N GLY A 30 0.20 -15.60 4.34
CA GLY A 30 1.03 -15.16 5.44
C GLY A 30 0.55 -13.89 6.13
N MET A 31 1.20 -13.58 7.25
CA MET A 31 0.99 -12.37 8.04
C MET A 31 2.33 -11.65 8.22
N LEU A 32 2.30 -10.32 8.23
CA LEU A 32 3.48 -9.52 8.56
C LEU A 32 3.57 -9.31 10.07
N ASN A 33 4.80 -9.23 10.58
CA ASN A 33 5.05 -8.91 11.98
C ASN A 33 4.47 -7.52 12.30
N GLY A 34 3.68 -7.42 13.37
CA GLY A 34 2.96 -6.22 13.76
C GLY A 34 1.60 -6.03 13.09
N TYR A 35 1.23 -6.91 12.16
CA TYR A 35 -0.02 -6.86 11.38
C TYR A 35 -0.72 -8.23 11.32
N GLU A 36 -0.70 -8.99 12.42
CA GLU A 36 -1.19 -10.38 12.50
C GLU A 36 -2.73 -10.53 12.51
N SER A 37 -3.47 -9.42 12.43
CA SER A 37 -4.95 -9.44 12.41
C SER A 37 -5.54 -9.89 11.07
N THR A 38 -4.77 -9.81 9.98
CA THR A 38 -5.20 -10.20 8.62
C THR A 38 -4.01 -10.72 7.80
N THR A 39 -4.28 -11.36 6.66
CA THR A 39 -3.21 -11.85 5.78
C THR A 39 -2.78 -10.78 4.78
N VAL A 40 -1.56 -10.90 4.26
CA VAL A 40 -1.03 -9.98 3.23
C VAL A 40 -1.97 -9.90 2.05
N GLY A 41 -2.42 -11.05 1.53
CA GLY A 41 -3.31 -11.10 0.37
C GLY A 41 -4.64 -10.40 0.61
N LYS A 42 -5.21 -10.48 1.82
CA LYS A 42 -6.46 -9.79 2.15
C LYS A 42 -6.28 -8.29 2.23
N ALA A 43 -5.25 -7.81 2.94
CA ALA A 43 -4.98 -6.38 3.07
C ALA A 43 -4.70 -5.77 1.69
N PHE A 44 -3.73 -6.30 0.95
CA PHE A 44 -3.33 -5.75 -0.35
C PHE A 44 -4.45 -5.81 -1.40
N ASN A 45 -5.21 -6.90 -1.50
CA ASN A 45 -6.32 -6.97 -2.47
C ASN A 45 -7.50 -6.05 -2.10
N ALA A 46 -7.62 -5.61 -0.85
CA ALA A 46 -8.65 -4.67 -0.43
C ALA A 46 -8.19 -3.21 -0.60
N SER A 47 -6.88 -2.95 -0.51
CA SER A 47 -6.32 -1.59 -0.58
C SER A 47 -6.04 -1.12 -2.01
N PHE A 48 -5.86 -2.03 -2.98
CA PHE A 48 -5.41 -1.68 -4.32
C PHE A 48 -6.34 -2.23 -5.42
N ASP A 49 -6.56 -1.41 -6.44
CA ASP A 49 -7.25 -1.79 -7.66
C ASP A 49 -6.32 -2.57 -8.60
N ASN A 50 -6.92 -3.48 -9.38
CA ASN A 50 -6.21 -4.35 -10.33
C ASN A 50 -5.00 -5.10 -9.73
N PRO A 51 -5.16 -5.79 -8.59
CA PRO A 51 -4.06 -6.48 -7.94
C PRO A 51 -3.51 -7.61 -8.83
N MET A 52 -2.21 -7.61 -9.07
CA MET A 52 -1.48 -8.67 -9.77
C MET A 52 -0.40 -9.23 -8.87
N TRP A 53 -0.24 -10.55 -8.92
CA TRP A 53 0.71 -11.29 -8.11
C TRP A 53 1.49 -12.23 -9.01
N GLU A 54 2.81 -12.16 -8.98
CA GLU A 54 3.70 -13.02 -9.75
C GLU A 54 4.86 -13.49 -8.88
N SER A 55 5.44 -14.63 -9.22
CA SER A 55 6.65 -15.14 -8.59
C SER A 55 7.73 -15.39 -9.63
N PHE A 56 8.97 -15.05 -9.30
CA PHE A 56 10.13 -15.33 -10.13
C PHE A 56 11.37 -15.68 -9.30
N GLU A 57 12.36 -16.27 -9.94
CA GLU A 57 13.67 -16.54 -9.35
C GLU A 57 14.70 -15.61 -9.99
N THR A 58 15.51 -14.93 -9.17
CA THR A 58 16.62 -14.09 -9.65
C THR A 58 17.79 -14.96 -10.16
N ASP A 59 18.72 -14.36 -10.90
CA ASP A 59 19.97 -15.03 -11.35
C ASP A 59 20.82 -15.60 -10.19
N LYS A 60 20.58 -15.16 -8.95
CA LYS A 60 21.26 -15.65 -7.73
C LYS A 60 20.50 -16.78 -7.03
N GLY A 61 19.40 -17.26 -7.59
CA GLY A 61 18.57 -18.31 -6.99
C GLY A 61 17.64 -17.82 -5.87
N GLN A 62 17.46 -16.51 -5.72
CA GLN A 62 16.51 -15.94 -4.75
C GLN A 62 15.10 -15.98 -5.34
N ARG A 63 14.17 -16.61 -4.63
CA ARG A 63 12.75 -16.64 -4.98
C ARG A 63 12.07 -15.38 -4.46
N VAL A 64 11.34 -14.70 -5.34
CA VAL A 64 10.70 -13.41 -5.10
C VAL A 64 9.24 -13.51 -5.51
N VAL A 65 8.35 -12.97 -4.67
CA VAL A 65 6.96 -12.68 -5.01
C VAL A 65 6.82 -11.19 -5.18
N GLU A 66 6.24 -10.77 -6.29
CA GLU A 66 5.94 -9.37 -6.60
C GLU A 66 4.44 -9.16 -6.62
N PHE A 67 4.02 -8.08 -5.95
CA PHE A 67 2.71 -7.50 -6.07
C PHE A 67 2.79 -6.21 -6.87
N THR A 68 1.86 -6.04 -7.81
CA THR A 68 1.58 -4.74 -8.41
C THR A 68 0.09 -4.42 -8.33
N GLY A 69 -0.23 -3.13 -8.26
CA GLY A 69 -1.61 -2.65 -8.20
C GLY A 69 -1.67 -1.13 -8.36
N LEU A 70 -2.87 -0.58 -8.32
CA LEU A 70 -3.12 0.86 -8.34
C LEU A 70 -3.74 1.28 -7.01
N VAL A 71 -3.35 2.43 -6.47
CA VAL A 71 -4.01 2.98 -5.26
C VAL A 71 -5.52 3.12 -5.52
N SER A 72 -6.33 2.44 -4.70
CA SER A 72 -7.79 2.51 -4.80
C SER A 72 -8.33 3.84 -4.28
N ASN A 73 -9.58 4.13 -4.64
CA ASN A 73 -10.29 5.28 -4.08
C ASN A 73 -10.47 5.13 -2.55
N GLU A 74 -10.79 3.94 -2.06
CA GLU A 74 -10.96 3.66 -0.63
C GLU A 74 -9.68 3.95 0.17
N LEU A 75 -8.52 3.50 -0.33
CA LEU A 75 -7.23 3.76 0.32
C LEU A 75 -6.87 5.25 0.31
N HIS A 76 -7.12 5.94 -0.80
CA HIS A 76 -6.95 7.39 -0.89
C HIS A 76 -7.84 8.11 0.13
N GLN A 77 -9.12 7.75 0.22
CA GLN A 77 -10.06 8.34 1.17
C GLN A 77 -9.66 8.05 2.62
N ALA A 78 -9.13 6.86 2.93
CA ALA A 78 -8.59 6.56 4.24
C ALA A 78 -7.43 7.50 4.62
N HIS A 79 -6.52 7.76 3.67
CA HIS A 79 -5.45 8.74 3.85
C HIS A 79 -5.98 10.16 4.08
N MET A 80 -6.89 10.63 3.24
CA MET A 80 -7.49 11.96 3.36
C MET A 80 -8.24 12.14 4.68
N ASN A 81 -8.98 11.13 5.11
CA ASN A 81 -9.66 11.13 6.41
C ASN A 81 -8.67 11.20 7.57
N SER A 82 -7.50 10.54 7.49
CA SER A 82 -6.45 10.65 8.49
C SER A 82 -5.92 12.08 8.62
N ILE A 83 -5.66 12.76 7.50
CA ILE A 83 -5.25 14.17 7.48
C ILE A 83 -6.34 15.04 8.12
N MET A 84 -7.59 14.86 7.71
CA MET A 84 -8.70 15.68 8.19
C MET A 84 -9.02 15.45 9.67
N ASN A 85 -8.92 14.22 10.15
CA ASN A 85 -9.05 13.91 11.58
C ASN A 85 -7.95 14.61 12.40
N GLY A 86 -6.73 14.67 11.87
CA GLY A 86 -5.64 15.43 12.47
C GLY A 86 -5.91 16.94 12.50
N TYR A 87 -6.46 17.50 11.42
CA TYR A 87 -6.93 18.89 11.39
C TYR A 87 -8.04 19.14 12.42
N ASP A 88 -9.08 18.30 12.45
CA ASP A 88 -10.22 18.45 13.35
C ASP A 88 -9.76 18.37 14.82
N ALA A 89 -8.85 17.45 15.14
CA ALA A 89 -8.24 17.34 16.47
C ALA A 89 -7.38 18.56 16.83
N ALA A 90 -6.57 19.08 15.89
CA ALA A 90 -5.78 20.28 16.11
C ALA A 90 -6.66 21.51 16.33
N SER A 91 -7.68 21.70 15.51
CA SER A 91 -8.66 22.79 15.60
C SER A 91 -9.42 22.76 16.93
N ALA A 92 -9.87 21.58 17.38
CA ALA A 92 -10.53 21.41 18.68
C ALA A 92 -9.64 21.81 19.88
N ASN A 93 -8.32 21.77 19.70
CA ASN A 93 -7.32 22.18 20.70
C ASN A 93 -6.75 23.59 20.44
N GLY A 94 -7.29 24.35 19.48
CA GLY A 94 -6.85 25.70 19.14
C GLY A 94 -5.51 25.76 18.39
N MET A 95 -5.11 24.67 17.72
CA MET A 95 -3.81 24.50 17.03
C MET A 95 -3.92 24.52 15.49
N GLU A 96 -4.92 25.21 14.95
CA GLU A 96 -5.29 25.20 13.51
C GLU A 96 -4.14 25.50 12.53
N PHE A 97 -3.10 26.19 12.99
CA PHE A 97 -2.01 26.74 12.17
C PHE A 97 -1.18 25.71 11.38
N GLN A 98 -1.05 24.46 11.83
CA GLN A 98 -0.14 23.50 11.21
C GLN A 98 -0.58 23.09 9.78
N TYR A 99 -1.88 22.86 9.55
CA TYR A 99 -2.37 22.39 8.26
C TYR A 99 -2.46 23.52 7.22
N VAL A 100 -2.80 24.73 7.66
CA VAL A 100 -2.77 25.94 6.82
C VAL A 100 -1.34 26.26 6.36
N GLN A 101 -0.32 25.94 7.15
CA GLN A 101 1.06 26.05 6.69
C GLN A 101 1.40 25.01 5.62
N LEU A 102 0.90 23.78 5.73
CA LEU A 102 1.16 22.74 4.73
C LEU A 102 0.49 23.07 3.39
N THR A 103 -0.69 23.71 3.39
CA THR A 103 -1.31 24.15 2.13
C THR A 103 -0.46 25.19 1.39
N SER A 104 0.38 25.95 2.10
CA SER A 104 1.33 26.91 1.50
C SER A 104 2.44 26.25 0.66
N LEU A 105 2.65 24.94 0.80
CA LEU A 105 3.53 24.17 -0.08
C LEU A 105 2.95 24.01 -1.49
N TYR A 106 1.62 24.13 -1.62
CA TYR A 106 0.90 23.83 -2.86
C TYR A 106 0.29 25.07 -3.51
N MET A 107 -0.08 26.08 -2.73
CA MET A 107 -0.67 27.32 -3.26
C MET A 107 -0.34 28.53 -2.39
N SER A 108 -0.48 29.73 -2.94
CA SER A 108 -0.29 30.96 -2.16
C SER A 108 -1.42 31.18 -1.15
N GLY A 109 -1.14 31.95 -0.09
CA GLY A 109 -2.16 32.32 0.90
C GLY A 109 -3.36 33.04 0.29
N GLU A 110 -3.15 33.92 -0.70
CA GLU A 110 -4.25 34.62 -1.39
C GLU A 110 -5.13 33.66 -2.18
N GLU A 111 -4.54 32.68 -2.87
CA GLU A 111 -5.32 31.66 -3.58
C GLU A 111 -6.08 30.76 -2.60
N PHE A 112 -5.47 30.44 -1.46
CA PHE A 112 -6.11 29.66 -0.41
C PHE A 112 -7.27 30.41 0.25
N ASP A 113 -7.12 31.69 0.57
CA ASP A 113 -8.19 32.53 1.13
C ASP A 113 -9.39 32.61 0.17
N LYS A 114 -9.14 32.76 -1.14
CA LYS A 114 -10.20 32.70 -2.16
C LYS A 114 -10.90 31.35 -2.22
N LEU A 115 -10.16 30.26 -1.95
CA LEU A 115 -10.75 28.92 -1.90
C LEU A 115 -11.64 28.74 -0.66
N VAL A 116 -11.24 29.31 0.49
CA VAL A 116 -12.07 29.34 1.69
C VAL A 116 -13.35 30.14 1.45
N GLU A 117 -13.25 31.34 0.86
CA GLU A 117 -14.41 32.16 0.46
C GLU A 117 -15.34 31.40 -0.50
N HIS A 118 -14.77 30.70 -1.48
CA HIS A 118 -15.54 29.86 -2.41
C HIS A 118 -16.38 28.80 -1.71
N TRP A 119 -15.82 28.09 -0.72
CA TRP A 119 -16.56 27.08 0.04
C TRP A 119 -17.58 27.68 1.01
N ASP A 120 -17.33 28.88 1.54
CA ASP A 120 -18.29 29.62 2.35
C ASP A 120 -19.51 30.05 1.52
N GLU A 121 -19.29 30.56 0.31
CA GLU A 121 -20.35 30.90 -0.65
C GLU A 121 -21.20 29.68 -1.07
N GLN A 122 -20.60 28.48 -1.08
CA GLN A 122 -21.31 27.22 -1.31
C GLN A 122 -22.08 26.70 -0.08
N GLY A 123 -21.93 27.33 1.07
CA GLY A 123 -22.58 26.93 2.32
C GLY A 123 -21.96 25.71 2.98
N ALA A 124 -20.65 25.51 2.85
CA ALA A 124 -19.94 24.46 3.59
C ALA A 124 -20.01 24.74 5.11
N ASP A 125 -20.29 23.71 5.91
CA ASP A 125 -20.35 23.83 7.38
C ASP A 125 -19.02 24.31 8.00
N ASN A 126 -17.90 23.93 7.37
CA ASN A 126 -16.57 24.41 7.71
C ASN A 126 -15.78 24.68 6.42
N PRO A 127 -15.82 25.92 5.90
CA PRO A 127 -15.16 26.30 4.66
C PRO A 127 -13.64 26.10 4.67
N MET A 128 -13.00 26.35 5.82
CA MET A 128 -11.56 26.13 6.00
C MET A 128 -11.20 24.65 5.81
N ARG A 129 -11.93 23.76 6.47
CA ARG A 129 -11.74 22.31 6.34
C ARG A 129 -11.96 21.82 4.92
N ALA A 130 -12.99 22.33 4.24
CA ALA A 130 -13.29 22.00 2.85
C ALA A 130 -12.16 22.45 1.90
N ALA A 131 -11.66 23.67 2.06
CA ALA A 131 -10.54 24.20 1.30
C ALA A 131 -9.26 23.37 1.53
N ILE A 132 -8.94 23.02 2.78
CA ILE A 132 -7.79 22.15 3.10
C ILE A 132 -7.94 20.80 2.40
N TYR A 133 -9.11 20.15 2.52
CA TYR A 133 -9.37 18.88 1.85
C TYR A 133 -9.11 19.00 0.35
N GLU A 134 -9.65 20.01 -0.33
CA GLU A 134 -9.47 20.19 -1.77
C GLU A 134 -8.01 20.39 -2.16
N VAL A 135 -7.25 21.18 -1.39
CA VAL A 135 -5.81 21.36 -1.65
C VAL A 135 -5.07 20.03 -1.59
N PHE A 136 -5.28 19.26 -0.52
CA PHE A 136 -4.60 17.97 -0.38
C PHE A 136 -5.07 16.97 -1.44
N ASP A 137 -6.36 16.85 -1.70
CA ASP A 137 -6.91 15.93 -2.72
C ASP A 137 -6.34 16.22 -4.11
N LYS A 138 -6.21 17.50 -4.46
CA LYS A 138 -5.74 17.95 -5.76
C LYS A 138 -4.23 17.86 -5.94
N TYR A 139 -3.47 18.30 -4.94
CA TYR A 139 -2.03 18.53 -5.07
C TYR A 139 -1.16 17.52 -4.31
N ASN A 140 -1.68 16.85 -3.29
CA ASN A 140 -0.91 15.82 -2.61
C ASN A 140 -0.78 14.58 -3.50
N THR A 141 0.45 14.17 -3.76
CA THR A 141 0.77 12.97 -4.54
C THR A 141 0.67 11.70 -3.68
N LEU A 142 0.73 11.83 -2.36
CA LEU A 142 0.62 10.70 -1.45
C LEU A 142 -0.73 10.00 -1.60
N TRP A 143 -0.68 8.68 -1.80
CA TRP A 143 -1.86 7.84 -1.96
C TRP A 143 -2.84 8.34 -3.02
N LYS A 144 -2.36 9.00 -4.08
CA LYS A 144 -3.21 9.47 -5.17
C LYS A 144 -3.83 8.29 -5.92
N VAL A 145 -5.15 8.34 -6.14
CA VAL A 145 -5.92 7.29 -6.84
C VAL A 145 -5.31 6.98 -8.20
N GLY A 146 -5.19 5.69 -8.51
CA GLY A 146 -4.67 5.23 -9.79
C GLY A 146 -3.14 5.23 -9.89
N THR A 147 -2.42 5.70 -8.87
CA THR A 147 -0.94 5.65 -8.87
C THR A 147 -0.47 4.21 -8.74
N PRO A 148 0.42 3.72 -9.61
CA PRO A 148 0.95 2.36 -9.53
C PRO A 148 1.80 2.14 -8.28
N VAL A 149 1.74 0.93 -7.73
CA VAL A 149 2.60 0.47 -6.64
C VAL A 149 3.25 -0.86 -6.99
N THR A 150 4.46 -1.07 -6.47
CA THR A 150 5.16 -2.35 -6.50
C THR A 150 5.65 -2.70 -5.11
N VAL A 151 5.40 -3.92 -4.66
CA VAL A 151 5.97 -4.47 -3.42
C VAL A 151 6.50 -5.86 -3.70
N GLN A 152 7.68 -6.18 -3.19
CA GLN A 152 8.24 -7.53 -3.31
C GLN A 152 8.55 -8.12 -1.95
N TRP A 153 8.42 -9.44 -1.89
CA TRP A 153 8.83 -10.27 -0.77
C TRP A 153 9.81 -11.33 -1.25
N THR A 154 10.87 -11.52 -0.48
CA THR A 154 11.78 -12.65 -0.64
C THR A 154 11.27 -13.84 0.15
N ILE A 155 11.26 -15.03 -0.46
CA ILE A 155 10.92 -16.28 0.22
C ILE A 155 12.16 -16.84 0.93
N ASP A 156 11.97 -17.33 2.16
CA ASP A 156 13.03 -17.98 2.93
C ASP A 156 13.54 -19.25 2.24
N ALA A 157 14.77 -19.65 2.58
CA ALA A 157 15.39 -20.84 1.98
C ALA A 157 14.61 -22.15 2.25
N ASN A 158 13.86 -22.23 3.36
CA ASN A 158 12.98 -23.36 3.67
C ASN A 158 11.63 -23.29 2.93
N GLY A 159 11.27 -22.15 2.34
CA GLY A 159 9.97 -21.94 1.68
C GLY A 159 8.78 -21.74 2.61
N GLU A 160 9.01 -21.59 3.91
CA GLU A 160 7.92 -21.49 4.91
C GLU A 160 7.68 -20.05 5.37
N GLY A 161 8.64 -19.15 5.14
CA GLY A 161 8.57 -17.75 5.53
C GLY A 161 8.95 -16.82 4.39
N PHE A 162 8.74 -15.53 4.64
CA PHE A 162 9.06 -14.47 3.70
C PHE A 162 9.32 -13.15 4.44
N ALA A 163 9.99 -12.22 3.76
CA ALA A 163 10.22 -10.87 4.25
C ALA A 163 10.07 -9.84 3.12
N THR A 164 9.52 -8.67 3.43
CA THR A 164 9.46 -7.56 2.48
C THR A 164 10.87 -7.12 2.12
N SER A 165 11.19 -7.16 0.83
CA SER A 165 12.53 -6.88 0.30
C SER A 165 12.60 -5.63 -0.57
N TYR A 166 11.46 -5.19 -1.12
CA TYR A 166 11.38 -4.02 -1.98
C TYR A 166 10.00 -3.38 -1.91
N TRP A 167 9.94 -2.06 -2.03
CA TRP A 167 8.70 -1.31 -2.22
C TRP A 167 8.99 -0.01 -2.98
N GLU A 168 8.16 0.31 -3.95
CA GLU A 168 8.25 1.53 -4.75
C GLU A 168 6.86 2.04 -5.17
N SER A 169 6.68 3.36 -5.06
CA SER A 169 5.57 4.09 -5.68
C SER A 169 5.80 5.59 -5.56
N GLU A 170 5.36 6.37 -6.55
CA GLU A 170 5.23 7.83 -6.42
C GLU A 170 4.19 8.22 -5.36
N ALA A 171 3.24 7.32 -5.04
CA ALA A 171 2.24 7.52 -3.99
C ALA A 171 2.83 7.50 -2.57
N TRP A 172 4.11 7.16 -2.43
CA TRP A 172 4.82 7.11 -1.15
C TRP A 172 5.94 8.12 -1.06
N ILE A 173 5.93 9.14 -1.93
CA ILE A 173 6.89 10.24 -1.91
C ILE A 173 6.20 11.48 -1.33
N ASP A 174 6.72 11.98 -0.21
CA ASP A 174 6.20 13.19 0.44
C ASP A 174 6.50 14.46 -0.36
N ALA A 175 5.94 15.59 0.07
CA ALA A 175 6.14 16.88 -0.59
C ALA A 175 7.61 17.35 -0.65
N ASN A 176 8.49 16.77 0.16
CA ASN A 176 9.93 17.07 0.18
C ASN A 176 10.74 16.08 -0.67
N GLY A 177 10.09 15.10 -1.32
CA GLY A 177 10.76 14.07 -2.10
C GLY A 177 11.25 12.87 -1.29
N ASN A 178 10.88 12.75 0.00
CA ASN A 178 11.28 11.60 0.82
C ASN A 178 10.30 10.44 0.65
N VAL A 179 10.83 9.23 0.56
CA VAL A 179 10.03 8.01 0.56
C VAL A 179 9.53 7.72 1.97
N LEU A 180 8.25 7.40 2.11
CA LEU A 180 7.64 6.97 3.37
C LEU A 180 8.34 5.70 3.89
N SER A 181 8.46 5.58 5.22
CA SER A 181 8.92 4.32 5.83
C SER A 181 7.94 3.19 5.52
N LEU A 182 8.46 1.97 5.46
CA LEU A 182 7.62 0.78 5.27
C LEU A 182 6.53 0.69 6.35
N ASP A 183 6.84 1.00 7.61
CA ASP A 183 5.86 1.00 8.70
C ASP A 183 4.70 1.97 8.43
N ASN A 184 4.98 3.17 7.93
CA ASN A 184 3.94 4.13 7.57
C ASN A 184 3.09 3.64 6.40
N ILE A 185 3.71 3.00 5.40
CA ILE A 185 3.02 2.43 4.24
C ILE A 185 2.08 1.31 4.70
N LEU A 186 2.58 0.38 5.50
CA LEU A 186 1.81 -0.76 6.00
C LEU A 186 0.68 -0.31 6.93
N ALA A 187 0.87 0.74 7.73
CA ALA A 187 -0.17 1.25 8.61
C ALA A 187 -1.44 1.70 7.86
N TYR A 188 -1.30 2.22 6.63
CA TYR A 188 -2.44 2.56 5.78
C TYR A 188 -3.02 1.35 5.05
N ILE A 189 -2.19 0.39 4.62
CA ILE A 189 -2.67 -0.82 3.93
C ILE A 189 -3.46 -1.74 4.88
N TYR A 190 -3.11 -1.75 6.16
CA TYR A 190 -3.69 -2.65 7.17
C TYR A 190 -4.66 -1.98 8.15
N GLY A 191 -4.76 -0.65 8.15
CA GLY A 191 -5.65 0.12 9.03
C GLY A 191 -7.06 0.25 8.48
#